data_AF-A0A3C0ZT18-F1
#
_entry.id   AF-A0A3C0ZT18-F1
#
_cell.length_a   1.000
_cell.length_b   1.000
_cell.length_c   1.000
_cell.angle_alpha   90.00
_cell.angle_beta   90.00
_cell.angle_gamma   90.00
#
_symmetry.space_group_name_H-M   'P 1'
#
loop_
_entity.id
_entity.type
_entity.pdbx_description
1 polymer ?
#
loop_
_entity_poly.entity_id
_entity_poly.type
_entity_poly.pdbx_seq_one_letter_code
_entity_poly.pdbx_strand_id
1 'polypeptide(L)'
;MNFFNDEIHQDMIDMYRDFAKNSCEPIAAELDEQERFPEENIPVMAEMGLLGIPFPEEYGGAGLDELSYAQCIEEISKVCASTGVTISAHTSLGTWPIYHFGTEEQKKKYLPDLCSGKKLGAFGLTEPNAGTDAAGQKTVF
;
A
#
# COMPACT_ATOMS: atom_id res chain seq x y z
N MET A 1 -9.65 20.69 -19.59
CA MET A 1 -9.21 19.68 -18.60
C MET A 1 -9.18 20.36 -17.24
N ASN A 2 -9.80 19.75 -16.23
CA ASN A 2 -9.66 20.20 -14.85
C ASN A 2 -8.49 19.42 -14.25
N PHE A 3 -7.42 20.12 -13.86
CA PHE A 3 -6.23 19.54 -13.23
C PHE A 3 -6.20 19.79 -11.73
N PHE A 4 -7.25 20.39 -11.17
CA PHE A 4 -7.37 20.67 -9.75
C PHE A 4 -8.14 19.54 -9.08
N ASN A 5 -7.68 19.17 -7.89
CA ASN A 5 -8.38 18.25 -7.00
C ASN A 5 -9.73 18.84 -6.60
N ASP A 6 -10.73 17.98 -6.45
CA ASP A 6 -11.94 18.38 -5.75
C ASP A 6 -11.69 18.47 -4.23
N GLU A 7 -12.71 18.92 -3.50
CA GLU A 7 -12.61 19.11 -2.05
C GLU A 7 -12.31 17.79 -1.32
N ILE A 8 -12.85 16.66 -1.79
CA ILE A 8 -12.63 15.35 -1.18
C ILE A 8 -11.16 14.94 -1.35
N HIS A 9 -10.62 15.01 -2.58
CA HIS A 9 -9.21 14.68 -2.81
C HIS A 9 -8.28 15.62 -2.03
N GLN A 10 -8.65 16.90 -1.87
CA GLN A 10 -7.85 17.85 -1.10
C GLN A 10 -7.83 17.51 0.40
N ASP A 11 -8.98 17.18 0.98
CA ASP A 11 -9.07 16.75 2.39
C ASP A 11 -8.26 15.46 2.64
N MET A 12 -8.32 14.51 1.71
CA MET A 12 -7.53 13.27 1.78
C MET A 12 -6.03 13.56 1.74
N ILE A 13 -5.59 14.43 0.84
CA ILE A 13 -4.19 14.87 0.74
C ILE A 13 -3.71 15.48 2.06
N ASP A 14 -4.50 16.34 2.68
CA ASP A 14 -4.09 17.00 3.92
C ASP A 14 -4.00 15.99 5.07
N MET A 15 -4.91 15.01 5.12
CA MET A 15 -4.81 13.87 6.05
C MET A 15 -3.55 13.02 5.81
N TYR A 16 -3.20 12.73 4.55
CA TYR A 16 -1.97 11.99 4.23
C TYR A 16 -0.71 12.77 4.60
N ARG A 17 -0.70 14.09 4.39
CA ARG A 17 0.40 14.97 4.79
C ARG A 17 0.59 15.03 6.29
N ASP A 18 -0.51 15.08 7.03
CA ASP A 18 -0.46 15.07 8.49
C ASP A 18 0.08 13.74 9.01
N PHE A 19 -0.32 12.61 8.44
CA PHE A 19 0.28 11.32 8.75
C PHE A 19 1.77 11.28 8.42
N ALA A 20 2.14 11.73 7.22
CA ALA A 20 3.53 11.75 6.77
C ALA A 20 4.42 12.58 7.71
N LYS A 21 4.01 13.79 8.08
CA LYS A 21 4.77 14.69 8.97
C LYS A 21 4.82 14.21 10.40
N ASN A 22 3.70 13.73 10.94
CA ASN A 22 3.61 13.45 12.37
C ASN A 22 4.04 12.02 12.74
N SER A 23 3.91 11.06 11.82
CA SER A 23 4.26 9.66 12.07
C SER A 23 5.52 9.22 11.30
N CYS A 24 5.62 9.55 10.01
CA CYS A 24 6.72 9.05 9.18
C CYS A 24 8.01 9.88 9.32
N GLU A 25 7.91 11.22 9.25
CA GLU A 25 9.07 12.13 9.27
C GLU A 25 10.00 11.94 10.48
N PRO A 26 9.49 11.79 11.72
CA PRO A 26 10.35 11.75 12.90
C PRO A 26 11.30 10.54 12.92
N ILE A 27 10.94 9.45 12.24
CA ILE A 27 11.70 8.19 12.24
C ILE A 27 12.36 7.87 10.89
N ALA A 28 12.05 8.62 9.82
CA ALA A 28 12.49 8.29 8.46
C ALA A 28 14.01 8.18 8.32
N ALA A 29 14.76 9.14 8.88
CA ALA A 29 16.22 9.15 8.80
C ALA A 29 16.88 8.03 9.62
N GLU A 30 16.29 7.66 10.76
CA GLU A 30 16.77 6.53 11.56
C GLU A 30 16.53 5.19 10.85
N LEU A 31 15.36 5.02 10.24
CA LEU A 31 15.02 3.81 9.50
C LEU A 31 15.97 3.59 8.32
N ASP A 32 16.31 4.66 7.60
CA ASP A 32 17.28 4.62 6.50
C ASP A 32 18.68 4.21 6.98
N GLU A 33 19.21 4.91 7.98
CA GLU A 33 20.55 4.64 8.54
C GLU A 33 20.66 3.23 9.14
N GLN A 34 19.59 2.72 9.76
CA GLN A 34 19.58 1.41 10.41
C GLN A 34 19.09 0.26 9.49
N GLU A 35 18.71 0.56 8.24
CA GLU A 35 18.14 -0.42 7.30
C GLU A 35 16.94 -1.20 7.89
N ARG A 36 16.10 -0.51 8.67
CA ARG A 36 14.97 -1.12 9.38
C ARG A 36 13.64 -0.95 8.65
N PHE A 37 12.78 -1.94 8.80
CA PHE A 37 11.40 -1.86 8.34
C PHE A 37 10.59 -0.90 9.23
N PRO A 38 9.69 -0.05 8.67
CA PRO A 38 8.89 0.91 9.43
C PRO A 38 7.72 0.24 10.19
N GLU A 39 8.02 -0.67 11.12
CA GLU A 39 7.03 -1.41 11.90
C GLU A 39 6.09 -0.48 12.68
N GLU A 40 6.61 0.63 13.18
CA GLU A 40 5.90 1.63 13.97
C GLU A 40 4.78 2.31 13.17
N ASN A 41 4.94 2.42 11.84
CA ASN A 41 3.94 3.03 10.97
C ASN A 41 2.79 2.07 10.63
N ILE A 42 3.01 0.74 10.68
CA ILE A 42 2.00 -0.24 10.22
C ILE A 42 0.66 -0.11 10.97
N PRO A 43 0.62 -0.06 12.31
CA PRO A 43 -0.65 0.03 13.03
C PRO A 43 -1.41 1.33 12.72
N VAL A 44 -0.70 2.45 12.56
CA VAL A 44 -1.31 3.74 12.23
C VAL A 44 -1.89 3.73 10.82
N MET A 45 -1.14 3.19 9.84
CA MET A 45 -1.65 3.00 8.47
C MET A 45 -2.89 2.10 8.43
N ALA A 46 -2.91 1.04 9.24
CA ALA A 46 -4.04 0.12 9.34
C ALA A 46 -5.28 0.81 9.95
N GLU A 47 -5.12 1.55 11.04
CA GLU A 47 -6.20 2.31 11.68
C GLU A 47 -6.79 3.37 10.74
N MET A 48 -5.95 4.01 9.94
CA MET A 48 -6.35 5.00 8.93
C MET A 48 -6.90 4.38 7.64
N GLY A 49 -6.90 3.06 7.49
CA GLY A 49 -7.38 2.36 6.30
C GLY A 49 -6.47 2.49 5.06
N LEU A 50 -5.21 2.92 5.23
CA LEU A 50 -4.29 3.21 4.12
C LEU A 50 -3.84 1.96 3.35
N LEU A 51 -3.92 0.78 3.98
CA LEU A 51 -3.60 -0.52 3.37
C LEU A 51 -4.74 -1.11 2.54
N GLY A 52 -5.92 -0.48 2.58
CA GLY A 52 -7.14 -0.94 1.93
C GLY A 52 -7.78 0.08 0.98
N ILE A 53 -7.09 1.18 0.64
CA ILE A 53 -7.69 2.36 -0.02
C ILE A 53 -8.58 2.01 -1.23
N PRO A 54 -8.07 1.32 -2.28
CA PRO A 54 -8.85 1.10 -3.49
C PRO A 54 -9.84 -0.08 -3.39
N PHE A 55 -9.84 -0.82 -2.28
CA PHE A 55 -10.63 -2.05 -2.19
C PHE A 55 -12.03 -1.78 -1.62
N PRO A 56 -13.07 -2.48 -2.11
CA PRO A 56 -14.44 -2.31 -1.61
C PRO A 56 -14.61 -2.58 -0.12
N GLU A 57 -15.56 -1.88 0.50
CA GLU A 57 -15.93 -2.06 1.91
C GLU A 57 -16.39 -3.49 2.23
N GLU A 58 -17.00 -4.22 1.27
CA GLU A 58 -17.42 -5.61 1.49
C GLU A 58 -16.26 -6.58 1.79
N TYR A 59 -15.04 -6.17 1.43
CA TYR A 59 -13.80 -6.89 1.74
C TYR A 59 -12.97 -6.18 2.82
N GLY A 60 -13.53 -5.16 3.47
CA GLY A 60 -12.87 -4.39 4.53
C GLY A 60 -11.92 -3.29 4.04
N GLY A 61 -11.98 -2.91 2.75
CA GLY A 61 -11.24 -1.75 2.25
C GLY A 61 -11.97 -0.43 2.45
N ALA A 62 -11.34 0.68 2.04
CA ALA A 62 -11.89 2.03 2.23
C ALA A 62 -12.82 2.48 1.09
N GLY A 63 -12.88 1.74 -0.02
CA GLY A 63 -13.75 2.04 -1.15
C GLY A 63 -13.43 3.33 -1.91
N LEU A 64 -12.19 3.85 -1.78
CA LEU A 64 -11.76 5.08 -2.43
C LEU A 64 -11.19 4.80 -3.82
N ASP A 65 -10.99 5.86 -4.60
CA ASP A 65 -10.51 5.74 -5.97
C ASP A 65 -8.97 5.60 -6.07
N GLU A 66 -8.51 5.19 -7.25
CA GLU A 66 -7.08 5.03 -7.55
C GLU A 66 -6.31 6.36 -7.45
N LEU A 67 -6.98 7.50 -7.64
CA LEU A 67 -6.34 8.81 -7.49
C LEU A 67 -6.03 9.10 -6.01
N SER A 68 -6.98 8.84 -5.11
CA SER A 68 -6.78 8.94 -3.66
C SER A 68 -5.64 8.02 -3.21
N TYR A 69 -5.59 6.80 -3.74
CA TYR A 69 -4.49 5.86 -3.49
C TYR A 69 -3.14 6.39 -3.99
N ALA A 70 -3.08 6.92 -5.21
CA ALA A 70 -1.84 7.49 -5.76
C ALA A 70 -1.37 8.70 -4.94
N GLN A 71 -2.29 9.57 -4.52
CA GLN A 71 -2.01 10.73 -3.67
C GLN A 71 -1.49 10.32 -2.29
N CYS A 72 -2.02 9.25 -1.70
CA CYS A 72 -1.51 8.68 -0.44
C CYS A 72 -0.05 8.29 -0.57
N ILE A 73 0.30 7.52 -1.62
CA ILE A 73 1.69 7.13 -1.88
C ILE A 73 2.56 8.36 -2.11
N GLU A 74 2.10 9.32 -2.92
CA GLU A 74 2.86 10.53 -3.24
C GLU A 74 3.19 11.34 -1.98
N GLU A 75 2.19 11.67 -1.16
CA GLU A 75 2.37 12.52 0.01
C GLU A 75 3.25 11.85 1.09
N ILE A 76 3.10 10.54 1.30
CA ILE A 76 3.94 9.80 2.26
C ILE A 76 5.38 9.67 1.74
N SER A 77 5.55 9.41 0.44
CA SER A 77 6.88 9.22 -0.16
C SER A 77 7.70 10.51 -0.23
N LYS A 78 7.08 11.69 -0.13
CA LYS A 78 7.80 12.98 0.03
C LYS A 78 8.66 13.01 1.29
N VAL A 79 8.31 12.20 2.29
CA VAL A 79 8.93 12.19 3.62
C VAL A 79 9.65 10.86 3.89
N CYS A 80 9.01 9.71 3.60
CA CYS A 80 9.59 8.39 3.80
C CYS A 80 9.21 7.46 2.65
N ALA A 81 10.13 7.28 1.69
CA ALA A 81 9.92 6.40 0.55
C ALA A 81 9.74 4.93 0.97
N SER A 82 10.39 4.48 2.05
CA SER A 82 10.23 3.11 2.59
C SER A 82 8.81 2.82 3.08
N THR A 83 8.16 3.79 3.73
CA THR A 83 6.74 3.66 4.11
C THR A 83 5.84 3.71 2.87
N GLY A 84 6.08 4.66 1.95
CA GLY A 84 5.29 4.78 0.72
C GLY A 84 5.32 3.52 -0.15
N VAL A 85 6.51 2.93 -0.35
CA VAL A 85 6.65 1.68 -1.12
C VAL A 85 6.07 0.48 -0.36
N THR A 86 6.05 0.49 0.97
CA THR A 86 5.39 -0.57 1.76
C THR A 86 3.89 -0.59 1.48
N ILE A 87 3.23 0.57 1.47
CA ILE A 87 1.82 0.69 1.06
C ILE A 87 1.65 0.23 -0.39
N SER A 88 2.52 0.72 -1.29
CA SER A 88 2.39 0.43 -2.72
C SER A 88 2.55 -1.06 -3.06
N ALA A 89 3.58 -1.72 -2.53
CA ALA A 89 3.83 -3.14 -2.74
C ALA A 89 2.75 -4.00 -2.08
N HIS A 90 2.30 -3.66 -0.88
CA HIS A 90 1.18 -4.32 -0.23
C HIS A 90 -0.07 -4.26 -1.12
N THR A 91 -0.50 -3.05 -1.49
CA THR A 91 -1.79 -2.81 -2.13
C THR A 91 -1.78 -3.24 -3.59
N SER A 92 -0.85 -2.72 -4.40
CA SER A 92 -0.84 -2.96 -5.86
C SER A 92 -0.26 -4.30 -6.28
N LEU A 93 0.65 -4.89 -5.49
CA LEU A 93 1.30 -6.15 -5.87
C LEU A 93 0.82 -7.33 -5.04
N GLY A 94 0.70 -7.16 -3.72
CA GLY A 94 0.28 -8.23 -2.81
C GLY A 94 -1.24 -8.49 -2.84
N THR A 95 -2.04 -7.43 -2.73
CA THR A 95 -3.48 -7.53 -2.52
C THR A 95 -4.27 -7.48 -3.83
N TRP A 96 -3.88 -6.62 -4.77
CA TRP A 96 -4.60 -6.44 -6.04
C TRP A 96 -4.79 -7.73 -6.87
N PRO A 97 -3.79 -8.63 -7.03
CA PRO A 97 -4.00 -9.86 -7.80
C PRO A 97 -5.06 -10.79 -7.17
N ILE A 98 -5.16 -10.80 -5.84
CA ILE A 98 -6.18 -11.58 -5.12
C ILE A 98 -7.56 -10.96 -5.38
N TYR A 99 -7.68 -9.63 -5.31
CA TYR A 99 -8.93 -8.94 -5.60
C TYR A 99 -9.38 -9.12 -7.05
N HIS A 100 -8.45 -9.01 -8.00
CA HIS A 100 -8.77 -9.00 -9.43
C HIS A 100 -8.97 -10.41 -10.00
N PHE A 101 -8.13 -11.38 -9.61
CA PHE A 101 -8.15 -12.73 -10.19
C PHE A 101 -8.64 -13.83 -9.23
N GLY A 102 -8.76 -13.53 -7.94
CA GLY A 102 -9.20 -14.52 -6.96
C GLY A 102 -10.66 -14.91 -7.12
N THR A 103 -11.01 -16.12 -6.70
CA THR A 103 -12.42 -16.50 -6.53
C THR A 103 -13.04 -15.76 -5.35
N GLU A 104 -14.36 -15.70 -5.26
CA GLU A 104 -15.04 -15.06 -4.13
C GLU A 104 -14.65 -15.68 -2.78
N GLU A 105 -14.39 -16.99 -2.73
CA GLU A 105 -13.89 -17.66 -1.53
C GLU A 105 -12.48 -17.19 -1.16
N GLN A 106 -11.59 -16.98 -2.14
CA GLN A 106 -10.25 -16.44 -1.90
C GLN A 106 -10.30 -14.99 -1.44
N LYS A 107 -11.12 -14.15 -2.09
CA LYS A 107 -11.30 -12.76 -1.72
C LYS A 107 -11.78 -12.62 -0.27
N LYS A 108 -12.86 -13.33 0.09
CA LYS A 108 -13.40 -13.33 1.45
C LYS A 108 -12.44 -13.89 2.50
N LYS A 109 -11.55 -14.81 2.10
CA LYS A 109 -10.55 -15.39 3.00
C LYS A 109 -9.37 -14.47 3.26
N TYR A 110 -8.89 -13.75 2.24
CA TYR A 110 -7.61 -13.04 2.31
C TYR A 110 -7.74 -11.52 2.40
N LEU A 111 -8.65 -10.91 1.65
CA LEU A 111 -8.76 -9.45 1.58
C LEU A 111 -9.06 -8.80 2.95
N PRO A 112 -9.96 -9.34 3.81
CA PRO A 112 -10.22 -8.70 5.10
C PRO A 112 -8.97 -8.59 6.00
N ASP A 113 -8.11 -9.61 6.01
CA ASP A 113 -6.86 -9.58 6.78
C ASP A 113 -5.84 -8.61 6.16
N LEU A 114 -5.84 -8.45 4.83
CA LEU A 114 -4.94 -7.55 4.10
C LEU A 114 -5.36 -6.08 4.25
N CYS A 115 -6.62 -5.76 3.95
CA CYS A 115 -7.16 -4.41 4.04
C CYS A 115 -7.11 -3.84 5.46
N SER A 116 -7.28 -4.69 6.49
CA SER A 116 -7.16 -4.29 7.90
C SER A 116 -5.71 -4.17 8.39
N GLY A 117 -4.71 -4.47 7.56
CA GLY A 117 -3.31 -4.48 7.96
C GLY A 117 -2.89 -5.58 8.93
N LYS A 118 -3.81 -6.49 9.31
CA LYS A 118 -3.49 -7.66 10.15
C LYS A 118 -2.45 -8.57 9.50
N LYS A 119 -2.42 -8.59 8.16
CA LYS A 119 -1.35 -9.19 7.36
C LYS A 119 -0.86 -8.21 6.33
N LEU A 120 0.42 -8.30 5.99
CA LEU A 120 0.99 -7.60 4.86
C LEU A 120 1.10 -8.54 3.65
N GLY A 121 0.69 -8.03 2.48
CA GLY A 121 0.86 -8.70 1.20
C GLY A 121 2.26 -8.47 0.64
N ALA A 122 2.75 -9.45 -0.11
CA ALA A 122 4.00 -9.38 -0.87
C ALA A 122 3.82 -10.10 -2.22
N PHE A 123 4.69 -9.81 -3.18
CA PHE A 123 4.60 -10.36 -4.53
C PHE A 123 5.94 -10.98 -4.95
N GLY A 124 5.94 -12.30 -5.12
CA GLY A 124 7.10 -13.07 -5.55
C GLY A 124 7.08 -13.33 -7.05
N LEU A 125 7.79 -12.49 -7.81
CA LEU A 125 7.99 -12.68 -9.25
C LEU A 125 9.47 -12.80 -9.60
N THR A 126 10.27 -11.84 -9.13
CA THR A 126 11.71 -11.79 -9.44
C THR A 126 12.46 -12.96 -8.81
N GLU A 127 13.33 -13.60 -9.59
CA GLU A 127 14.23 -14.66 -9.17
C GLU A 127 15.69 -14.29 -9.48
N PRO A 128 16.71 -14.96 -8.88
CA PRO A 128 18.12 -14.68 -9.19
C PRO A 128 18.48 -14.76 -10.68
N ASN A 129 17.74 -15.54 -11.47
CA ASN A 129 17.92 -15.67 -12.92
C ASN A 129 16.85 -14.97 -13.77
N ALA A 130 15.84 -14.33 -13.18
CA ALA A 130 14.68 -13.78 -13.88
C ALA A 130 14.26 -12.44 -13.25
N GLY A 131 14.80 -11.35 -13.81
CA GLY A 131 14.44 -9.96 -13.47
C GLY A 131 13.67 -9.29 -14.60
N THR A 132 14.37 -8.59 -15.49
CA THR A 132 13.75 -8.02 -16.72
C THR A 132 13.10 -9.11 -17.58
N ASP A 133 13.75 -10.27 -17.71
CA ASP A 133 13.15 -11.47 -18.29
C ASP A 133 12.33 -12.23 -17.23
N ALA A 134 11.25 -11.60 -16.77
CA ALA A 134 10.38 -12.18 -15.75
C ALA A 134 9.68 -13.47 -16.22
N ALA A 135 9.60 -13.73 -17.53
CA ALA A 135 9.03 -14.97 -18.06
C ALA A 135 9.98 -16.18 -17.90
N GLY A 136 11.27 -15.94 -17.66
CA GLY A 136 12.29 -16.97 -17.44
C GLY A 136 12.27 -17.61 -16.05
N GLN A 137 11.13 -17.61 -15.33
CA GLN A 137 11.02 -18.17 -13.98
C GLN A 137 11.31 -19.67 -13.96
N LYS A 138 11.80 -20.14 -12.80
CA LYS A 138 12.12 -21.55 -12.55
C LYS A 138 11.35 -22.16 -11.39
N THR A 139 10.66 -21.35 -10.58
CA THR A 139 9.75 -21.88 -9.54
C THR A 139 8.67 -22.76 -10.18
N VAL A 140 8.53 -23.98 -9.66
CA VAL A 140 7.53 -24.97 -10.08
C VAL A 140 6.81 -25.51 -8.83
N PHE A 141 5.53 -25.85 -8.96
CA PHE A 141 4.66 -26.33 -7.87
C PHE A 141 4.27 -27.80 -8.05
#